data_AF-A0A945S375-F1
#
_entry.id   AF-A0A945S375-F1
#
_cell.length_a   1.000
_cell.length_b   1.000
_cell.length_c   1.000
_cell.angle_alpha   90.00
_cell.angle_beta   90.00
_cell.angle_gamma   90.00
#
_symmetry.space_group_name_H-M   'P 1'
#
loop_
_entity.id
_entity.type
_entity.pdbx_description
1 polymer ?
#
loop_
_entity_poly.entity_id
_entity_poly.type
_entity_poly.pdbx_seq_one_letter_code
_entity_poly.pdbx_strand_id
1 'polypeptide(L)'
;MKRQIPSVRDMSIYQSNEDRLPDSEFEPGQYSHLVVGNHGRLLDPRRTPVGIVDMRTSLGMFLVQIEDFEDKGAIWKIPFEQVDRYQFAKAEKRNPEGVLADIRCSVERFSRPLRIASDPKKRATTAVRFRTLCAEVSSWIGSHSRFVSERRVLPDPQSREGDPALHDDLQALMTEWSLWEMEEAFARQFVSNPYSGELVKGHRIVLAELGMVSYEGKVTRDTGLFDGNWSRERRADHILVRRAFVQSVFRHLDQDHVLLYRGMSCPDRSRLPENLTFVSATFSLAVAKHHFDSGDEVSTGILYRQCVPIERLFMTYYETEQMNRTFAEAEAVLLYDEDSAAF
;
A
#
# COMPACT_ATOMS: atom_id res chain seq x y z
N MET A 1 -27.05 -0.08 -40.51
CA MET A 1 -27.42 -0.29 -39.10
C MET A 1 -26.15 -0.16 -38.27
N LYS A 2 -25.90 1.03 -37.69
CA LYS A 2 -24.71 1.28 -36.86
C LYS A 2 -24.88 0.48 -35.57
N ARG A 3 -24.03 -0.54 -35.36
CA ARG A 3 -23.93 -1.24 -34.08
C ARG A 3 -23.51 -0.21 -33.04
N GLN A 4 -24.42 0.16 -32.15
CA GLN A 4 -24.08 0.80 -30.88
C GLN A 4 -23.16 -0.18 -30.15
N ILE A 5 -21.87 0.15 -30.13
CA ILE A 5 -20.96 -0.37 -29.11
C ILE A 5 -21.57 0.11 -27.79
N PRO A 6 -21.87 -0.77 -26.82
CA PRO A 6 -22.31 -0.33 -25.51
C PRO A 6 -21.28 0.67 -24.99
N SER A 7 -21.69 1.89 -24.66
CA SER A 7 -20.81 2.79 -23.92
C SER A 7 -20.36 2.03 -22.68
N VAL A 8 -19.08 2.11 -22.35
CA VAL A 8 -18.52 1.75 -21.04
C VAL A 8 -19.30 2.61 -20.03
N ARG A 9 -20.46 2.12 -19.61
CA ARG A 9 -21.28 2.72 -18.56
C ARG A 9 -20.45 2.57 -17.30
N ASP A 10 -20.20 3.71 -16.66
CA ASP A 10 -19.81 3.89 -15.27
C ASP A 10 -20.03 2.64 -14.41
N MET A 11 -19.08 1.72 -14.42
CA MET A 11 -18.85 0.89 -13.25
C MET A 11 -18.00 1.75 -12.35
N SER A 12 -18.64 2.30 -11.31
CA SER A 12 -17.92 3.04 -10.26
C SER A 12 -16.69 2.23 -9.85
N ILE A 13 -15.52 2.87 -9.87
CA ILE A 13 -14.25 2.21 -9.52
C ILE A 13 -14.27 1.78 -8.06
N TYR A 14 -14.97 2.56 -7.23
CA TYR A 14 -15.15 2.31 -5.81
C TYR A 14 -16.63 2.27 -5.42
N GLN A 15 -16.93 1.52 -4.37
CA GLN A 15 -18.20 1.56 -3.67
C GLN A 15 -18.38 2.92 -2.96
N SER A 16 -19.61 3.39 -2.90
CA SER A 16 -20.03 4.61 -2.20
C SER A 16 -21.25 4.32 -1.33
N ASN A 17 -21.45 5.12 -0.28
CA ASN A 17 -22.59 4.98 0.62
C ASN A 17 -23.49 6.21 0.46
N GLU A 18 -24.68 6.02 -0.12
CA GLU A 18 -25.66 7.08 -0.36
C GLU A 18 -26.34 7.54 0.93
N ASP A 19 -26.41 6.68 1.95
CA ASP A 19 -27.02 6.94 3.25
C ASP A 19 -26.04 7.60 4.25
N ARG A 20 -24.94 8.17 3.76
CA ARG A 20 -23.92 8.81 4.61
C ARG A 20 -24.51 9.99 5.39
N LEU A 21 -24.36 9.95 6.71
CA LEU A 21 -24.74 11.07 7.58
C LEU A 21 -23.86 12.31 7.34
N PRO A 22 -24.39 13.53 7.52
CA PRO A 22 -23.61 14.76 7.32
C PRO A 22 -22.56 14.97 8.42
N ASP A 23 -21.51 15.76 8.11
CA ASP A 23 -20.43 16.10 9.06
C ASP A 23 -20.93 16.76 10.35
N SER A 24 -22.13 17.36 10.34
CA SER A 24 -22.78 17.91 11.53
C SER A 24 -23.13 16.88 12.60
N GLU A 25 -23.23 15.58 12.26
CA GLU A 25 -23.54 14.51 13.21
C GLU A 25 -22.31 14.00 13.98
N PHE A 26 -21.12 14.46 13.60
CA PHE A 26 -19.86 13.96 14.15
C PHE A 26 -19.03 15.07 14.81
N GLU A 27 -18.06 14.64 15.61
CA GLU A 27 -17.00 15.48 16.16
C GLU A 27 -15.64 15.05 15.60
N PRO A 28 -14.69 15.98 15.45
CA PRO A 28 -13.30 15.63 15.15
C PRO A 28 -12.73 14.64 16.17
N GLY A 29 -11.95 13.68 15.69
CA GLY A 29 -11.32 12.67 16.52
C GLY A 29 -10.37 13.27 17.55
N GLN A 30 -10.47 12.74 18.77
CA GLN A 30 -9.66 13.13 19.92
C GLN A 30 -9.34 11.87 20.72
N TYR A 31 -8.29 11.90 21.55
CA TYR A 31 -7.94 10.75 22.42
C TYR A 31 -9.09 10.31 23.34
N SER A 32 -9.98 11.23 23.70
CA SER A 32 -11.20 10.93 24.46
C SER A 32 -12.14 9.98 23.73
N HIS A 33 -12.17 10.00 22.39
CA HIS A 33 -13.03 9.12 21.59
C HIS A 33 -12.48 7.70 21.39
N LEU A 34 -11.25 7.41 21.85
CA LEU A 34 -10.59 6.11 21.65
C LEU A 34 -11.13 5.04 22.63
N VAL A 35 -12.42 4.73 22.55
CA VAL A 35 -13.10 3.76 23.42
C VAL A 35 -13.58 2.57 22.58
N VAL A 36 -13.33 1.36 23.05
CA VAL A 36 -13.81 0.14 22.38
C VAL A 36 -15.35 0.16 22.29
N GLY A 37 -15.85 -0.08 21.09
CA GLY A 37 -17.26 -0.02 20.72
C GLY A 37 -17.73 1.36 20.25
N ASN A 38 -16.87 2.38 20.21
CA ASN A 38 -17.24 3.65 19.55
C ASN A 38 -17.21 3.50 18.04
N HIS A 39 -18.15 4.15 17.37
CA HIS A 39 -18.23 4.21 15.91
C HIS A 39 -17.85 5.59 15.38
N GLY A 40 -17.31 5.60 14.17
CA GLY A 40 -16.84 6.80 13.52
C GLY A 40 -16.60 6.58 12.04
N ARG A 41 -15.79 7.45 11.45
CA ARG A 41 -15.41 7.36 10.05
C ARG A 41 -14.09 8.05 9.78
N LEU A 42 -13.38 7.58 8.77
CA LEU A 42 -12.17 8.22 8.27
C LEU A 42 -12.52 9.54 7.55
N LEU A 43 -11.63 10.52 7.63
CA LEU A 43 -11.71 11.78 6.89
C LEU A 43 -11.18 11.63 5.44
N ASP A 44 -11.57 10.56 4.76
CA ASP A 44 -11.34 10.36 3.33
C ASP A 44 -12.57 10.85 2.52
N PRO A 45 -12.49 10.96 1.19
CA PRO A 45 -13.61 11.43 0.36
C PRO A 45 -14.89 10.57 0.50
N ARG A 46 -14.73 9.27 0.76
CA ARG A 46 -15.84 8.33 0.93
C ARG A 46 -16.44 8.34 2.34
N ARG A 47 -15.74 8.94 3.30
CA ARG A 47 -16.07 8.90 4.73
C ARG A 47 -16.22 7.47 5.25
N THR A 48 -15.19 6.66 5.02
CA THR A 48 -15.15 5.22 5.33
C THR A 48 -15.58 4.93 6.78
N PRO A 49 -16.73 4.25 7.01
CA PRO A 49 -17.23 3.93 8.34
C PRO A 49 -16.35 2.93 9.08
N VAL A 50 -16.14 3.16 10.37
CA VAL A 50 -15.27 2.34 11.22
C VAL A 50 -15.82 2.17 12.64
N GLY A 51 -15.54 1.01 13.25
CA GLY A 51 -15.81 0.74 14.66
C GLY A 51 -14.52 0.42 15.42
N ILE A 52 -14.30 1.01 16.61
CA ILE A 52 -13.13 0.68 17.45
C ILE A 52 -13.36 -0.68 18.10
N VAL A 53 -12.54 -1.67 17.77
CA VAL A 53 -12.66 -3.05 18.27
C VAL A 53 -11.66 -3.38 19.38
N ASP A 54 -10.55 -2.65 19.48
CA ASP A 54 -9.53 -2.92 20.49
C ASP A 54 -8.61 -1.70 20.73
N MET A 55 -7.93 -1.71 21.88
CA MET A 55 -6.99 -0.69 22.33
C MET A 55 -5.70 -1.36 22.82
N ARG A 56 -4.58 -1.08 22.14
CA ARG A 56 -3.25 -1.60 22.47
C ARG A 56 -2.38 -0.47 23.01
N THR A 57 -2.64 -0.06 24.24
CA THR A 57 -1.93 1.07 24.90
C THR A 57 -0.42 0.87 24.95
N SER A 58 0.06 -0.37 25.19
CA SER A 58 1.49 -0.71 25.19
C SER A 58 2.19 -0.47 23.86
N LEU A 59 1.46 -0.50 22.74
CA LEU A 59 1.95 -0.23 21.38
C LEU A 59 1.54 1.17 20.89
N GLY A 60 0.76 1.91 21.68
CA GLY A 60 0.19 3.19 21.30
C GLY A 60 -0.72 3.12 20.07
N MET A 61 -1.54 2.07 19.98
CA MET A 61 -2.43 1.84 18.84
C MET A 61 -3.87 1.59 19.28
N PHE A 62 -4.83 1.99 18.44
CA PHE A 62 -6.22 1.56 18.47
C PHE A 62 -6.51 0.73 17.22
N LEU A 63 -7.38 -0.27 17.34
CA LEU A 63 -7.78 -1.11 16.22
C LEU A 63 -9.17 -0.71 15.81
N VAL A 64 -9.34 -0.46 14.52
CA VAL A 64 -10.63 -0.19 13.91
C VAL A 64 -11.00 -1.31 12.96
N GLN A 65 -12.25 -1.73 12.97
CA GLN A 65 -12.83 -2.57 11.94
C GLN A 65 -13.51 -1.69 10.90
N ILE A 66 -13.28 -1.96 9.63
CA ILE A 66 -13.99 -1.32 8.53
C ILE A 66 -15.41 -1.90 8.44
N GLU A 67 -16.43 -1.05 8.42
CA GLU A 67 -17.83 -1.48 8.54
C GLU A 67 -18.56 -1.57 7.21
N ASP A 68 -17.98 -0.98 6.16
CA ASP A 68 -18.58 -0.87 4.83
C ASP A 68 -17.52 -0.89 3.72
N PHE A 69 -17.95 -0.90 2.45
CA PHE A 69 -17.11 -0.91 1.25
C PHE A 69 -16.36 -2.23 0.98
N GLU A 70 -15.36 -2.19 0.08
CA GLU A 70 -14.70 -3.37 -0.47
C GLU A 70 -13.93 -4.17 0.57
N ASP A 71 -13.40 -3.51 1.59
CA ASP A 71 -12.61 -4.09 2.67
C ASP A 71 -13.37 -4.22 3.99
N LYS A 72 -14.71 -4.25 3.93
CA LYS A 72 -15.57 -4.52 5.08
C LYS A 72 -15.09 -5.73 5.88
N GLY A 73 -14.97 -5.54 7.19
CA GLY A 73 -14.47 -6.53 8.13
C GLY A 73 -12.95 -6.51 8.32
N ALA A 74 -12.19 -5.81 7.48
CA ALA A 74 -10.76 -5.60 7.68
C ALA A 74 -10.49 -4.89 9.00
N ILE A 75 -9.40 -5.27 9.68
CA ILE A 75 -8.97 -4.66 10.94
C ILE A 75 -7.71 -3.85 10.68
N TRP A 76 -7.80 -2.54 10.89
CA TRP A 76 -6.65 -1.65 10.81
C TRP A 76 -6.11 -1.30 12.19
N LYS A 77 -4.78 -1.34 12.30
CA LYS A 77 -4.04 -0.96 13.51
C LYS A 77 -3.53 0.46 13.35
N ILE A 78 -4.15 1.41 14.04
CA ILE A 78 -3.90 2.84 13.83
C ILE A 78 -3.13 3.41 15.03
N PRO A 79 -2.02 4.15 14.80
CA PRO A 79 -1.35 4.89 15.86
C PRO A 79 -2.29 5.90 16.53
N PHE A 80 -2.26 6.02 17.86
CA PHE A 80 -3.14 6.96 18.59
C PHE A 80 -3.08 8.40 18.07
N GLU A 81 -1.90 8.88 17.70
CA GLU A 81 -1.72 10.23 17.17
C GLU A 81 -2.42 10.50 15.83
N GLN A 82 -2.94 9.47 15.15
CA GLN A 82 -3.71 9.61 13.90
C GLN A 82 -5.22 9.65 14.14
N VAL A 83 -5.66 9.74 15.39
CA VAL A 83 -7.09 9.89 15.72
C VAL A 83 -7.71 11.12 15.08
N ASP A 84 -6.93 12.16 14.82
CA ASP A 84 -7.33 13.40 14.15
C ASP A 84 -7.77 13.19 12.70
N ARG A 85 -7.42 12.05 12.09
CA ARG A 85 -7.90 11.62 10.76
C ARG A 85 -9.29 11.02 10.79
N TYR A 86 -9.92 10.92 11.95
CA TYR A 86 -11.23 10.32 12.12
C TYR A 86 -12.23 11.35 12.66
N GLN A 87 -13.50 11.03 12.49
CA GLN A 87 -14.63 11.67 13.14
C GLN A 87 -15.41 10.60 13.90
N PHE A 88 -15.96 10.94 15.06
CA PHE A 88 -16.78 10.04 15.88
C PHE A 88 -18.15 10.65 16.13
N ALA A 89 -19.18 9.82 16.27
CA ALA A 89 -20.53 10.33 16.51
C ALA A 89 -20.59 11.10 17.86
N LYS A 90 -21.37 12.19 17.93
CA LYS A 90 -21.42 13.08 19.11
C LYS A 90 -21.79 12.39 20.43
N ALA A 91 -22.60 11.33 20.35
CA ALA A 91 -23.11 10.61 21.52
C ALA A 91 -22.17 9.49 21.99
N GLU A 92 -20.96 9.39 21.44
CA GLU A 92 -20.04 8.30 21.75
C GLU A 92 -19.42 8.40 23.15
N LYS A 93 -18.95 7.25 23.64
CA LYS A 93 -18.32 7.14 24.96
C LYS A 93 -17.00 7.90 24.98
N ARG A 94 -16.58 8.34 26.16
CA ARG A 94 -15.31 9.04 26.36
C ARG A 94 -14.43 8.35 27.39
N ASN A 95 -13.14 8.26 27.09
CA ASN A 95 -12.14 7.75 28.05
C ASN A 95 -12.00 8.69 29.26
N PRO A 96 -11.78 8.14 30.46
CA PRO A 96 -11.45 8.93 31.65
C PRO A 96 -10.00 9.44 31.60
N GLU A 97 -9.70 10.46 32.40
CA GLU A 97 -8.39 11.15 32.40
C GLU A 97 -7.19 10.23 32.61
N GLY A 98 -7.32 9.19 33.45
CA GLY A 98 -6.24 8.21 33.66
C GLY A 98 -5.83 7.49 32.37
N VAL A 99 -6.81 7.09 31.55
CA VAL A 99 -6.55 6.45 30.25
C VAL A 99 -5.98 7.46 29.24
N LEU A 100 -6.42 8.72 29.31
CA LEU A 100 -5.86 9.79 28.48
C LEU A 100 -4.39 10.05 28.79
N ALA A 101 -3.99 9.99 30.06
CA ALA A 101 -2.58 10.10 30.45
C ALA A 101 -1.74 8.95 29.86
N ASP A 102 -2.23 7.71 29.91
CA ASP A 102 -1.56 6.54 29.32
C ASP A 102 -1.42 6.67 27.80
N ILE A 103 -2.49 7.13 27.11
CA ILE A 103 -2.47 7.38 25.66
C ILE A 103 -1.40 8.43 25.32
N ARG A 104 -1.36 9.56 26.05
CA ARG A 104 -0.37 10.62 25.83
C ARG A 104 1.05 10.11 26.02
N CYS A 105 1.31 9.34 27.08
CA CYS A 105 2.62 8.74 27.34
C CYS A 105 3.07 7.83 26.18
N SER A 106 2.17 6.99 25.66
CA SER A 106 2.46 6.14 24.48
C SER A 106 2.70 6.96 23.21
N VAL A 107 1.93 8.04 22.99
CA VAL A 107 2.15 8.94 21.84
C VAL A 107 3.52 9.59 21.92
N GLU A 108 3.94 10.10 23.09
CA GLU A 108 5.27 10.69 23.29
C GLU A 108 6.39 9.68 23.02
N ARG A 109 6.24 8.45 23.53
CA ARG A 109 7.21 7.36 23.33
C ARG A 109 7.43 7.05 21.85
N PHE A 110 6.36 6.93 21.07
CA PHE A 110 6.41 6.43 19.70
C PHE A 110 6.38 7.52 18.62
N SER A 111 6.13 8.78 18.97
CA SER A 111 6.22 9.91 18.03
C SER A 111 7.65 10.35 17.74
N ARG A 112 8.65 9.66 18.32
CA ARG A 112 10.06 9.92 18.07
C ARG A 112 10.39 9.66 16.59
N PRO A 113 11.06 10.61 15.91
CA PRO A 113 11.44 10.43 14.51
C PRO A 113 12.51 9.35 14.37
N LEU A 114 12.44 8.62 13.26
CA LEU A 114 13.47 7.70 12.78
C LEU A 114 13.77 8.07 11.33
N ARG A 115 15.03 8.36 11.04
CA ARG A 115 15.54 8.64 9.70
C ARG A 115 16.64 7.65 9.36
N ILE A 116 16.52 7.01 8.21
CA ILE A 116 17.54 6.12 7.66
C ILE A 116 17.82 6.62 6.24
N ALA A 117 18.94 7.30 6.07
CA ALA A 117 19.36 7.78 4.78
C ALA A 117 19.79 6.60 3.90
N SER A 118 19.52 6.71 2.59
CA SER A 118 20.03 5.75 1.64
C SER A 118 21.58 5.79 1.57
N ASP A 119 22.24 4.71 2.00
CA ASP A 119 23.70 4.57 1.96
C ASP A 119 24.20 4.09 0.57
N PRO A 120 25.01 4.88 -0.17
CA PRO A 120 25.54 4.48 -1.47
C PRO A 120 26.40 3.21 -1.46
N LYS A 121 27.13 2.93 -0.37
CA LYS A 121 27.96 1.71 -0.24
C LYS A 121 27.07 0.47 -0.07
N LYS A 122 26.01 0.59 0.74
CA LYS A 122 24.99 -0.45 0.87
C LYS A 122 24.29 -0.66 -0.47
N ARG A 123 23.88 0.42 -1.14
CA ARG A 123 23.29 0.38 -2.48
C ARG A 123 24.15 -0.42 -3.47
N ALA A 124 25.45 -0.14 -3.54
CA ALA A 124 26.36 -0.84 -4.43
C ALA A 124 26.45 -2.35 -4.10
N THR A 125 26.52 -2.69 -2.81
CA THR A 125 26.55 -4.09 -2.35
C THR A 125 25.24 -4.81 -2.68
N THR A 126 24.10 -4.18 -2.38
CA THR A 126 22.77 -4.66 -2.71
C THR A 126 22.60 -4.84 -4.22
N ALA A 127 23.12 -3.93 -5.04
CA ALA A 127 23.02 -4.02 -6.49
C ALA A 127 23.79 -5.24 -7.05
N VAL A 128 24.95 -5.59 -6.47
CA VAL A 128 25.67 -6.82 -6.84
C VAL A 128 24.82 -8.04 -6.51
N ARG A 129 24.32 -8.13 -5.27
CA ARG A 129 23.45 -9.22 -4.81
C ARG A 129 22.20 -9.35 -5.68
N PHE A 130 21.55 -8.22 -5.98
CA PHE A 130 20.33 -8.17 -6.77
C PHE A 130 20.55 -8.66 -8.21
N ARG A 131 21.68 -8.35 -8.85
CA ARG A 131 21.98 -8.87 -10.20
C ARG A 131 22.10 -10.38 -10.23
N THR A 132 22.78 -10.98 -9.25
CA THR A 132 22.86 -12.44 -9.12
C THR A 132 21.47 -13.04 -8.97
N LEU A 133 20.66 -12.46 -8.07
CA LEU A 133 19.30 -12.93 -7.83
C LEU A 133 18.40 -12.79 -9.07
N CYS A 134 18.52 -11.70 -9.85
CA CYS A 134 17.80 -11.56 -11.12
C CYS A 134 18.14 -12.68 -12.12
N ALA A 135 19.41 -13.13 -12.17
CA ALA A 135 19.79 -14.24 -13.04
C ALA A 135 19.17 -15.57 -12.56
N GLU A 136 19.19 -15.83 -11.25
CA GLU A 136 18.59 -17.02 -10.64
C GLU A 136 17.07 -17.05 -10.87
N VAL A 137 16.37 -15.94 -10.58
CA VAL A 137 14.92 -15.81 -10.76
C VAL A 137 14.54 -15.90 -12.24
N SER A 138 15.30 -15.29 -13.14
CA SER A 138 15.04 -15.38 -14.58
C SER A 138 15.19 -16.82 -15.10
N SER A 139 16.21 -17.55 -14.62
CA SER A 139 16.38 -18.98 -14.92
C SER A 139 15.21 -19.81 -14.38
N TRP A 140 14.77 -19.52 -13.16
CA TRP A 140 13.60 -20.17 -12.57
C TRP A 140 12.34 -19.91 -13.42
N ILE A 141 12.06 -18.66 -13.79
CA ILE A 141 10.92 -18.31 -14.65
C ILE A 141 10.99 -19.05 -15.98
N GLY A 142 12.15 -19.08 -16.64
CA GLY A 142 12.30 -19.78 -17.91
C GLY A 142 12.07 -21.30 -17.83
N SER A 143 12.19 -21.90 -16.65
CA SER A 143 12.05 -23.35 -16.44
C SER A 143 10.75 -23.77 -15.77
N HIS A 144 10.13 -22.91 -14.96
CA HIS A 144 8.98 -23.25 -14.13
C HIS A 144 7.73 -22.39 -14.40
N SER A 145 7.89 -21.18 -14.95
CA SER A 145 6.74 -20.28 -15.13
C SER A 145 5.76 -20.85 -16.13
N ARG A 146 4.53 -21.07 -15.66
CA ARG A 146 3.42 -21.44 -16.51
C ARG A 146 3.05 -20.32 -17.47
N PHE A 147 3.07 -19.08 -16.98
CA PHE A 147 2.74 -17.92 -17.81
C PHE A 147 3.68 -17.77 -19.00
N VAL A 148 5.00 -17.88 -18.77
CA VAL A 148 6.01 -17.76 -19.83
C VAL A 148 6.02 -18.97 -20.76
N SER A 149 5.94 -20.20 -20.22
CA SER A 149 5.95 -21.42 -21.05
C SER A 149 4.74 -21.52 -21.98
N GLU A 150 3.57 -21.04 -21.56
CA GLU A 150 2.36 -20.96 -22.38
C GLU A 150 2.35 -19.77 -23.34
N ARG A 151 3.39 -18.91 -23.35
CA ARG A 151 3.49 -17.69 -24.17
C ARG A 151 2.29 -16.77 -24.02
N ARG A 152 1.84 -16.60 -22.79
CA ARG A 152 0.72 -15.69 -22.49
C ARG A 152 1.13 -14.25 -22.74
N VAL A 153 0.13 -13.42 -23.00
CA VAL A 153 0.26 -11.97 -23.08
C VAL A 153 -0.37 -11.39 -21.82
N LEU A 154 0.21 -10.31 -21.29
CA LEU A 154 -0.40 -9.61 -20.16
C LEU A 154 -1.84 -9.20 -20.51
N PRO A 155 -2.81 -9.41 -19.58
CA PRO A 155 -4.17 -8.93 -19.76
C PRO A 155 -4.22 -7.43 -20.09
N ASP A 156 -5.28 -7.00 -20.78
CA ASP A 156 -5.51 -5.57 -21.02
C ASP A 156 -5.68 -4.85 -19.66
N PRO A 157 -4.87 -3.82 -19.35
CA PRO A 157 -5.04 -3.02 -18.13
C PRO A 157 -6.43 -2.45 -17.88
N GLN A 158 -7.23 -2.26 -18.94
CA GLN A 158 -8.59 -1.75 -18.79
C GLN A 158 -9.55 -2.81 -18.23
N SER A 159 -9.22 -4.10 -18.34
CA SER A 159 -9.96 -5.18 -17.65
C SER A 159 -9.78 -5.11 -16.13
N ARG A 160 -8.63 -4.63 -15.67
CA ARG A 160 -8.24 -4.55 -14.25
C ARG A 160 -8.25 -5.91 -13.55
N GLU A 161 -8.03 -6.96 -14.33
CA GLU A 161 -7.89 -8.34 -13.87
C GLU A 161 -6.43 -8.80 -14.06
N GLY A 162 -5.82 -9.31 -13.01
CA GLY A 162 -4.51 -9.96 -13.05
C GLY A 162 -4.55 -11.33 -13.75
N ASP A 163 -3.40 -11.97 -13.90
CA ASP A 163 -3.31 -13.30 -14.53
C ASP A 163 -3.14 -14.38 -13.44
N PRO A 164 -4.07 -15.34 -13.32
CA PRO A 164 -3.95 -16.44 -12.36
C PRO A 164 -2.67 -17.26 -12.50
N ALA A 165 -2.13 -17.42 -13.71
CA ALA A 165 -0.87 -18.14 -13.90
C ALA A 165 0.33 -17.35 -13.36
N LEU A 166 0.33 -16.01 -13.45
CA LEU A 166 1.36 -15.19 -12.81
C LEU A 166 1.27 -15.23 -11.29
N HIS A 167 0.06 -15.29 -10.75
CA HIS A 167 -0.15 -15.50 -9.32
C HIS A 167 0.40 -16.86 -8.85
N ASP A 168 0.04 -17.94 -9.55
CA ASP A 168 0.54 -19.28 -9.26
C ASP A 168 2.08 -19.33 -9.34
N ASP A 169 2.67 -18.69 -10.34
CA ASP A 169 4.12 -18.59 -10.52
C ASP A 169 4.80 -17.83 -9.37
N LEU A 170 4.24 -16.69 -8.94
CA LEU A 170 4.74 -15.94 -7.79
C LEU A 170 4.66 -16.76 -6.50
N GLN A 171 3.53 -17.44 -6.27
CA GLN A 171 3.32 -18.26 -5.09
C GLN A 171 4.30 -19.43 -5.04
N ALA A 172 4.49 -20.13 -6.16
CA ALA A 172 5.41 -21.25 -6.26
C ALA A 172 6.86 -20.81 -5.94
N LEU A 173 7.29 -19.72 -6.55
CA LEU A 173 8.61 -19.13 -6.35
C LEU A 173 8.86 -18.71 -4.90
N MET A 174 7.92 -17.96 -4.33
CA MET A 174 8.01 -17.51 -2.94
C MET A 174 7.95 -18.67 -1.96
N THR A 175 7.22 -19.74 -2.27
CA THR A 175 7.19 -20.95 -1.43
C THR A 175 8.53 -21.66 -1.45
N GLU A 176 9.16 -21.80 -2.63
CA GLU A 176 10.49 -22.41 -2.78
C GLU A 176 11.55 -21.68 -1.96
N TRP A 177 11.53 -20.35 -1.93
CA TRP A 177 12.41 -19.55 -1.08
C TRP A 177 11.90 -19.36 0.35
N SER A 178 10.83 -20.06 0.74
CA SER A 178 10.21 -19.97 2.06
C SER A 178 9.76 -18.56 2.42
N LEU A 179 9.44 -17.70 1.46
CA LEU A 179 9.03 -16.29 1.62
C LEU A 179 7.51 -16.06 1.49
N TRP A 180 6.72 -17.09 1.16
CA TRP A 180 5.29 -16.95 0.85
C TRP A 180 4.47 -16.31 1.98
N GLU A 181 4.66 -16.73 3.23
CA GLU A 181 3.94 -16.15 4.38
C GLU A 181 4.18 -14.62 4.48
N MET A 182 5.41 -14.18 4.19
CA MET A 182 5.76 -12.76 4.20
C MET A 182 5.15 -12.01 3.02
N GLU A 183 5.18 -12.59 1.82
CA GLU A 183 4.56 -12.03 0.62
C GLU A 183 3.06 -11.85 0.82
N GLU A 184 2.35 -12.88 1.25
CA GLU A 184 0.90 -12.85 1.42
C GLU A 184 0.48 -11.78 2.44
N ALA A 185 1.15 -11.74 3.59
CA ALA A 185 0.86 -10.78 4.64
C ALA A 185 1.25 -9.34 4.24
N PHE A 186 2.36 -9.15 3.53
CA PHE A 186 2.73 -7.84 2.99
C PHE A 186 1.70 -7.35 1.98
N ALA A 187 1.37 -8.15 0.96
CA ALA A 187 0.42 -7.78 -0.08
C ALA A 187 -0.96 -7.47 0.51
N ARG A 188 -1.46 -8.31 1.43
CA ARG A 188 -2.74 -8.10 2.11
C ARG A 188 -2.77 -6.78 2.90
N GLN A 189 -1.71 -6.51 3.66
CA GLN A 189 -1.62 -5.29 4.45
C GLN A 189 -1.47 -4.05 3.55
N PHE A 190 -0.61 -4.13 2.53
CA PHE A 190 -0.33 -3.03 1.63
C PHE A 190 -1.58 -2.60 0.87
N VAL A 191 -2.33 -3.56 0.31
CA VAL A 191 -3.55 -3.29 -0.46
C VAL A 191 -4.68 -2.75 0.42
N SER A 192 -4.87 -3.28 1.63
CA SER A 192 -5.94 -2.80 2.50
C SER A 192 -5.63 -1.43 3.10
N ASN A 193 -4.47 -1.27 3.73
CA ASN A 193 -4.00 0.02 4.22
C ASN A 193 -2.48 -0.03 4.50
N PRO A 194 -1.64 0.58 3.64
CA PRO A 194 -0.19 0.49 3.77
C PRO A 194 0.34 1.25 5.00
N TYR A 195 -0.49 2.05 5.67
CA TYR A 195 -0.17 2.79 6.89
C TYR A 195 -0.71 2.13 8.17
N SER A 196 -1.49 1.07 8.03
CA SER A 196 -1.97 0.28 9.16
C SER A 196 -0.83 -0.60 9.69
N GLY A 197 -0.74 -0.70 11.02
CA GLY A 197 0.24 -1.53 11.72
C GLY A 197 1.69 -1.16 11.43
N GLU A 198 2.59 -2.14 11.63
CA GLU A 198 4.04 -1.94 11.49
C GLU A 198 4.65 -2.78 10.36
N LEU A 199 3.88 -3.66 9.72
CA LEU A 199 4.42 -4.66 8.77
C LEU A 199 5.04 -4.00 7.53
N VAL A 200 4.32 -3.09 6.87
CA VAL A 200 4.82 -2.34 5.71
C VAL A 200 5.95 -1.41 6.15
N LYS A 201 5.85 -0.76 7.32
CA LYS A 201 6.93 0.04 7.91
C LYS A 201 8.22 -0.77 8.04
N GLY A 202 8.16 -2.02 8.49
CA GLY A 202 9.31 -2.91 8.57
C GLY A 202 10.00 -3.12 7.22
N HIS A 203 9.24 -3.31 6.14
CA HIS A 203 9.79 -3.40 4.78
C HIS A 203 10.42 -2.08 4.32
N ARG A 204 9.77 -0.94 4.62
CA ARG A 204 10.31 0.38 4.28
C ARG A 204 11.64 0.66 4.98
N ILE A 205 11.76 0.27 6.25
CA ILE A 205 13.01 0.37 7.01
C ILE A 205 14.10 -0.50 6.37
N VAL A 206 13.80 -1.75 6.03
CA VAL A 206 14.80 -2.67 5.44
C VAL A 206 15.20 -2.24 4.04
N LEU A 207 14.28 -1.70 3.23
CA LEU A 207 14.59 -1.05 1.96
C LEU A 207 15.63 0.07 2.10
N ALA A 208 15.53 0.87 3.17
CA ALA A 208 16.50 1.91 3.47
C ALA A 208 17.84 1.36 3.96
N GLU A 209 17.83 0.30 4.78
CA GLU A 209 19.05 -0.39 5.21
C GLU A 209 19.80 -1.07 4.06
N LEU A 210 19.07 -1.47 3.00
CA LEU A 210 19.64 -1.94 1.74
C LEU A 210 20.22 -0.81 0.87
N GLY A 211 20.03 0.45 1.25
CA GLY A 211 20.48 1.63 0.51
C GLY A 211 19.66 1.89 -0.77
N MET A 212 18.42 1.39 -0.84
CA MET A 212 17.60 1.50 -2.05
C MET A 212 16.81 2.80 -2.10
N VAL A 213 16.22 3.19 -0.97
CA VAL A 213 15.40 4.40 -0.80
C VAL A 213 15.56 4.91 0.63
N SER A 214 15.41 6.21 0.88
CA SER A 214 15.46 6.72 2.27
C SER A 214 14.19 6.35 3.03
N TYR A 215 14.30 6.18 4.35
CA TYR A 215 13.16 6.08 5.25
C TYR A 215 13.09 7.31 6.15
N GLU A 216 11.95 7.99 6.10
CA GLU A 216 11.56 9.03 7.05
C GLU A 216 10.23 8.65 7.68
N GLY A 217 10.20 8.61 9.02
CA GLY A 217 9.00 8.27 9.75
C GLY A 217 9.26 8.25 11.25
N LYS A 218 8.50 7.41 11.95
CA LYS A 218 8.61 7.20 13.40
C LYS A 218 9.33 5.90 13.72
N VAL A 219 9.83 5.79 14.95
CA VAL A 219 10.35 4.54 15.50
C VAL A 219 9.30 3.43 15.44
N THR A 220 9.75 2.18 15.54
CA THR A 220 8.86 1.02 15.55
C THR A 220 8.11 0.92 16.87
N ARG A 221 6.85 0.48 16.80
CA ARG A 221 5.99 0.28 17.97
C ARG A 221 6.10 -1.12 18.54
N ASP A 222 6.15 -2.09 17.63
CA ASP A 222 6.27 -3.51 17.94
C ASP A 222 7.74 -3.91 18.01
N THR A 223 8.17 -4.39 19.18
CA THR A 223 9.53 -4.89 19.38
C THR A 223 9.78 -6.21 18.65
N GLY A 224 8.74 -6.98 18.37
CA GLY A 224 8.80 -8.25 17.63
C GLY A 224 8.76 -8.08 16.10
N LEU A 225 8.72 -6.85 15.58
CA LEU A 225 8.60 -6.58 14.15
C LEU A 225 9.69 -7.26 13.30
N PHE A 226 10.86 -7.48 13.89
CA PHE A 226 12.05 -8.03 13.23
C PHE A 226 12.49 -9.38 13.83
N ASP A 227 11.58 -10.13 14.44
CA ASP A 227 11.90 -11.41 15.08
C ASP A 227 11.53 -12.63 14.21
N GLY A 228 12.25 -13.74 14.40
CA GLY A 228 11.97 -15.02 13.75
C GLY A 228 11.89 -14.92 12.21
N ASN A 229 10.79 -15.40 11.64
CA ASN A 229 10.54 -15.37 10.19
C ASN A 229 10.42 -13.96 9.61
N TRP A 230 10.31 -12.93 10.46
CA TRP A 230 10.15 -11.51 10.11
C TRP A 230 11.44 -10.71 10.24
N SER A 231 12.59 -11.38 10.41
CA SER A 231 13.88 -10.75 10.56
C SER A 231 14.22 -9.77 9.43
N ARG A 232 15.14 -8.85 9.71
CA ARG A 232 15.64 -7.89 8.70
C ARG A 232 16.23 -8.59 7.48
N GLU A 233 16.96 -9.68 7.71
CA GLU A 233 17.55 -10.50 6.65
C GLU A 233 16.46 -11.12 5.78
N ARG A 234 15.46 -11.75 6.40
CA ARG A 234 14.32 -12.36 5.70
C ARG A 234 13.51 -11.36 4.88
N ARG A 235 13.30 -10.15 5.42
CA ARG A 235 12.68 -9.04 4.68
C ARG A 235 13.54 -8.56 3.52
N ALA A 236 14.85 -8.51 3.70
CA ALA A 236 15.76 -8.15 2.61
C ALA A 236 15.67 -9.17 1.47
N ASP A 237 15.60 -10.45 1.79
CA ASP A 237 15.42 -11.53 0.82
C ASP A 237 14.09 -11.38 0.09
N HIS A 238 12.99 -11.20 0.82
CA HIS A 238 11.67 -10.92 0.27
C HIS A 238 11.68 -9.75 -0.70
N ILE A 239 12.21 -8.59 -0.28
CA ILE A 239 12.27 -7.38 -1.10
C ILE A 239 13.01 -7.63 -2.42
N LEU A 240 14.17 -8.30 -2.35
CA LEU A 240 15.01 -8.52 -3.52
C LEU A 240 14.40 -9.57 -4.44
N VAL A 241 13.89 -10.67 -3.89
CA VAL A 241 13.21 -11.73 -4.65
C VAL A 241 11.98 -11.19 -5.35
N ARG A 242 11.14 -10.43 -4.64
CA ARG A 242 9.90 -9.87 -5.19
C ARG A 242 10.18 -8.98 -6.40
N ARG A 243 11.17 -8.09 -6.27
CA ARG A 243 11.59 -7.21 -7.37
C ARG A 243 12.18 -7.99 -8.53
N ALA A 244 13.02 -8.98 -8.24
CA ALA A 244 13.65 -9.79 -9.27
C ALA A 244 12.60 -10.58 -10.07
N PHE A 245 11.54 -11.08 -9.41
CA PHE A 245 10.41 -11.74 -10.07
C PHE A 245 9.73 -10.80 -11.07
N VAL A 246 9.24 -9.65 -10.60
CA VAL A 246 8.53 -8.69 -11.45
C VAL A 246 9.38 -8.28 -12.64
N GLN A 247 10.63 -7.86 -12.39
CA GLN A 247 11.52 -7.45 -13.48
C GLN A 247 11.80 -8.57 -14.48
N SER A 248 11.94 -9.81 -14.00
CA SER A 248 12.23 -10.95 -14.88
C SER A 248 11.02 -11.32 -15.73
N VAL A 249 9.79 -11.27 -15.19
CA VAL A 249 8.56 -11.46 -15.97
C VAL A 249 8.49 -10.45 -17.12
N PHE A 250 8.65 -9.16 -16.84
CA PHE A 250 8.62 -8.12 -17.88
C PHE A 250 9.74 -8.29 -18.92
N ARG A 251 10.96 -8.67 -18.51
CA ARG A 251 12.06 -8.94 -19.46
C ARG A 251 11.79 -10.15 -20.37
N HIS A 252 11.15 -11.20 -19.86
CA HIS A 252 10.72 -12.35 -20.69
C HIS A 252 9.61 -11.98 -21.69
N LEU A 253 8.95 -10.85 -21.49
CA LEU A 253 7.98 -10.27 -22.42
C LEU A 253 8.58 -9.21 -23.35
N ASP A 254 9.92 -9.09 -23.37
CA ASP A 254 10.65 -8.07 -24.12
C ASP A 254 10.23 -6.63 -23.76
N GLN A 255 9.86 -6.40 -22.48
CA GLN A 255 9.49 -5.09 -21.95
C GLN A 255 10.53 -4.59 -20.96
N ASP A 256 11.11 -3.42 -21.24
CA ASP A 256 12.05 -2.70 -20.36
C ASP A 256 11.39 -1.50 -19.67
N HIS A 257 10.23 -1.07 -20.17
CA HIS A 257 9.43 0.02 -19.61
C HIS A 257 7.95 -0.33 -19.61
N VAL A 258 7.22 0.30 -18.71
CA VAL A 258 5.75 0.26 -18.62
C VAL A 258 5.16 1.66 -18.65
N LEU A 259 3.98 1.79 -19.25
CA LEU A 259 3.23 3.04 -19.20
C LEU A 259 2.35 3.05 -17.97
N LEU A 260 2.59 4.00 -17.07
CA LEU A 260 1.81 4.15 -15.84
C LEU A 260 1.19 5.55 -15.76
N TYR A 261 0.12 5.61 -14.98
CA TYR A 261 -0.64 6.81 -14.67
C TYR A 261 -0.73 6.99 -13.16
N ARG A 262 -0.74 8.25 -12.72
CA ARG A 262 -0.95 8.57 -11.31
C ARG A 262 -1.82 9.81 -11.22
N GLY A 263 -3.00 9.66 -10.63
CA GLY A 263 -3.88 10.78 -10.29
C GLY A 263 -3.75 11.08 -8.80
N MET A 264 -3.72 12.36 -8.46
CA MET A 264 -3.76 12.82 -7.08
C MET A 264 -4.63 14.06 -7.00
N SER A 265 -5.29 14.24 -5.87
CA SER A 265 -5.96 15.46 -5.50
C SER A 265 -5.34 15.99 -4.22
N CYS A 266 -4.83 17.22 -4.26
CA CYS A 266 -4.11 17.83 -3.16
C CYS A 266 -4.75 19.18 -2.80
N PRO A 267 -5.19 19.40 -1.55
CA PRO A 267 -5.69 20.70 -1.11
C PRO A 267 -4.59 21.78 -1.07
N ASP A 268 -3.30 21.39 -1.00
CA ASP A 268 -2.16 22.30 -1.02
C ASP A 268 -1.07 21.76 -1.97
N ARG A 269 -0.66 22.57 -2.96
CA ARG A 269 0.39 22.24 -3.93
C ARG A 269 1.79 22.08 -3.30
N SER A 270 2.00 22.61 -2.10
CA SER A 270 3.32 22.66 -1.46
C SER A 270 3.70 21.40 -0.69
N ARG A 271 2.75 20.47 -0.46
CA ARG A 271 3.01 19.23 0.25
C ARG A 271 3.45 18.13 -0.71
N LEU A 272 4.75 17.86 -0.72
CA LEU A 272 5.29 16.59 -1.23
C LEU A 272 4.70 15.42 -0.40
N PRO A 273 4.55 14.23 -0.99
CA PRO A 273 4.04 13.07 -0.27
C PRO A 273 4.87 12.79 0.99
N GLU A 274 4.22 12.66 2.16
CA GLU A 274 4.89 12.46 3.45
C GLU A 274 5.52 11.05 3.62
N ASN A 275 5.61 10.24 2.56
CA ASN A 275 6.13 8.87 2.60
C ASN A 275 6.85 8.47 1.29
N LEU A 276 8.14 8.80 1.20
CA LEU A 276 8.97 8.63 0.00
C LEU A 276 9.60 7.23 -0.14
N THR A 277 8.84 6.16 0.09
CA THR A 277 9.38 4.78 -0.05
C THR A 277 8.71 4.01 -1.17
N PHE A 278 7.39 3.85 -1.07
CA PHE A 278 6.57 3.20 -2.08
C PHE A 278 5.68 4.24 -2.74
N VAL A 279 5.55 4.15 -4.06
CA VAL A 279 4.67 5.01 -4.83
C VAL A 279 3.66 4.14 -5.57
N SER A 280 2.38 4.37 -5.28
CA SER A 280 1.28 3.74 -6.02
C SER A 280 1.01 4.51 -7.31
N ALA A 281 0.91 3.75 -8.40
CA ALA A 281 0.48 4.17 -9.72
C ALA A 281 -0.45 3.11 -10.29
N THR A 282 -1.03 3.35 -11.47
CA THR A 282 -1.95 2.42 -12.12
C THR A 282 -1.66 2.30 -13.60
N PHE A 283 -1.88 1.12 -14.16
CA PHE A 283 -1.89 0.92 -15.62
C PHE A 283 -3.18 1.46 -16.27
N SER A 284 -4.21 1.80 -15.49
CA SER A 284 -5.49 2.30 -15.96
C SER A 284 -5.61 3.83 -15.87
N LEU A 285 -5.73 4.48 -17.03
CA LEU A 285 -6.03 5.91 -17.08
C LEU A 285 -7.37 6.25 -16.40
N ALA A 286 -8.35 5.34 -16.43
CA ALA A 286 -9.65 5.57 -15.80
C ALA A 286 -9.51 5.66 -14.27
N VAL A 287 -8.73 4.76 -13.66
CA VAL A 287 -8.42 4.77 -12.22
C VAL A 287 -7.67 6.03 -11.84
N ALA A 288 -6.63 6.39 -12.60
CA ALA A 288 -5.89 7.63 -12.34
C ALA A 288 -6.78 8.88 -12.48
N LYS A 289 -7.67 8.94 -13.47
CA LYS A 289 -8.63 10.05 -13.61
C LYS A 289 -9.59 10.14 -12.43
N HIS A 290 -10.02 9.01 -11.88
CA HIS A 290 -10.89 9.00 -10.70
C HIS A 290 -10.18 9.60 -9.47
N HIS A 291 -8.91 9.27 -9.22
CA HIS A 291 -8.16 9.89 -8.13
C HIS A 291 -7.83 11.37 -8.36
N PHE A 292 -7.70 11.77 -9.62
CA PHE A 292 -7.58 13.17 -9.99
C PHE A 292 -8.88 13.95 -9.70
N ASP A 293 -10.02 13.35 -10.00
CA ASP A 293 -11.35 13.97 -9.89
C ASP A 293 -12.00 13.66 -8.54
N SER A 294 -11.38 14.13 -7.46
CA SER A 294 -11.84 13.87 -6.09
C SER A 294 -13.21 14.49 -5.72
N GLY A 295 -13.81 15.28 -6.61
CA GLY A 295 -15.06 16.01 -6.37
C GLY A 295 -14.95 17.18 -5.38
N ASP A 296 -13.75 17.48 -4.87
CA ASP A 296 -13.48 18.65 -4.03
C ASP A 296 -13.07 19.84 -4.90
N GLU A 297 -13.95 20.84 -5.02
CA GLU A 297 -13.72 22.06 -5.81
C GLU A 297 -12.53 22.91 -5.34
N VAL A 298 -12.06 22.72 -4.10
CA VAL A 298 -10.95 23.48 -3.51
C VAL A 298 -9.61 22.81 -3.78
N SER A 299 -9.61 21.52 -4.13
CA SER A 299 -8.41 20.74 -4.35
C SER A 299 -7.76 21.00 -5.72
N THR A 300 -6.42 20.94 -5.77
CA THR A 300 -5.69 20.84 -7.05
C THR A 300 -5.56 19.37 -7.44
N GLY A 301 -6.24 18.98 -8.51
CA GLY A 301 -5.99 17.70 -9.19
C GLY A 301 -4.70 17.73 -10.02
N ILE A 302 -3.90 16.67 -9.94
CA ILE A 302 -2.73 16.45 -10.79
C ILE A 302 -2.81 15.04 -11.40
N LEU A 303 -2.64 14.95 -12.71
CA LEU A 303 -2.60 13.69 -13.44
C LEU A 303 -1.27 13.54 -14.16
N TYR A 304 -0.51 12.52 -13.79
CA TYR A 304 0.75 12.16 -14.43
C TYR A 304 0.58 10.96 -15.36
N ARG A 305 1.37 10.95 -16.43
CA ARG A 305 1.56 9.84 -17.36
C ARG A 305 3.05 9.68 -17.60
N GLN A 306 3.61 8.53 -17.30
CA GLN A 306 5.05 8.30 -17.41
C GLN A 306 5.36 6.93 -17.99
N CYS A 307 6.38 6.90 -18.86
CA CYS A 307 7.05 5.66 -19.24
C CYS A 307 8.06 5.35 -18.13
N VAL A 308 7.79 4.32 -17.34
CA VAL A 308 8.55 3.99 -16.13
C VAL A 308 9.41 2.76 -16.41
N PRO A 309 10.73 2.79 -16.13
CA PRO A 309 11.59 1.63 -16.29
C PRO A 309 11.19 0.52 -15.31
N ILE A 310 11.22 -0.74 -15.75
CA ILE A 310 10.80 -1.89 -14.94
C ILE A 310 11.63 -2.05 -13.66
N GLU A 311 12.84 -1.47 -13.63
CA GLU A 311 13.72 -1.45 -12.47
C GLU A 311 13.08 -0.80 -11.23
N ARG A 312 12.10 0.09 -11.46
CA ARG A 312 11.36 0.76 -10.39
C ARG A 312 10.19 -0.07 -9.85
N LEU A 313 9.71 -1.06 -10.60
CA LEU A 313 8.59 -1.91 -10.17
C LEU A 313 9.00 -2.75 -8.95
N PHE A 314 8.14 -2.73 -7.94
CA PHE A 314 8.22 -3.59 -6.77
C PHE A 314 7.17 -4.70 -6.83
N MET A 315 5.95 -4.36 -7.23
CA MET A 315 4.78 -5.23 -7.20
C MET A 315 3.74 -4.68 -8.18
N THR A 316 2.98 -5.56 -8.85
CA THR A 316 1.88 -5.16 -9.73
C THR A 316 0.65 -6.02 -9.54
N TYR A 317 -0.50 -5.52 -9.98
CA TYR A 317 -1.74 -6.28 -9.97
C TYR A 317 -1.71 -7.52 -10.86
N TYR A 318 -0.81 -7.63 -11.84
CA TYR A 318 -0.78 -8.80 -12.72
C TYR A 318 -0.52 -10.11 -11.97
N GLU A 319 0.43 -10.09 -11.03
CA GLU A 319 0.84 -11.27 -10.26
C GLU A 319 0.32 -11.28 -8.82
N THR A 320 -0.14 -10.12 -8.30
CA THR A 320 -0.53 -9.98 -6.89
C THR A 320 -2.03 -10.19 -6.73
N GLU A 321 -2.43 -11.38 -6.30
CA GLU A 321 -3.84 -11.70 -6.16
C GLU A 321 -4.60 -10.75 -5.21
N GLN A 322 -3.96 -10.30 -4.12
CA GLN A 322 -4.58 -9.36 -3.18
C GLN A 322 -4.98 -8.04 -3.83
N MET A 323 -4.21 -7.56 -4.83
CA MET A 323 -4.52 -6.37 -5.64
C MET A 323 -5.67 -6.57 -6.64
N ASN A 324 -6.26 -7.77 -6.71
CA ASN A 324 -7.40 -8.07 -7.58
C ASN A 324 -8.65 -8.46 -6.80
N ARG A 325 -8.50 -8.90 -5.55
CA ARG A 325 -9.62 -9.36 -4.73
C ARG A 325 -10.46 -8.22 -4.17
N THR A 326 -9.80 -7.20 -3.64
CA THR A 326 -10.47 -6.11 -2.91
C THR A 326 -10.68 -4.89 -3.79
N PHE A 327 -9.65 -4.43 -4.49
CA PHE A 327 -9.70 -3.22 -5.30
C PHE A 327 -9.26 -3.53 -6.73
N ALA A 328 -10.11 -3.30 -7.72
CA ALA A 328 -9.78 -3.48 -9.13
C ALA A 328 -9.16 -2.19 -9.69
N GLU A 329 -7.92 -1.89 -9.29
CA GLU A 329 -7.24 -0.63 -9.62
C GLU A 329 -6.21 -0.75 -10.75
N ALA A 330 -5.88 -1.97 -11.18
CA ALA A 330 -4.71 -2.22 -12.01
C ALA A 330 -3.43 -1.56 -11.43
N GLU A 331 -3.23 -1.70 -10.11
CA GLU A 331 -2.18 -1.01 -9.36
C GLU A 331 -0.77 -1.51 -9.73
N ALA A 332 0.18 -0.58 -9.74
CA ALA A 332 1.62 -0.84 -9.72
C ALA A 332 2.23 -0.10 -8.54
N VAL A 333 3.04 -0.81 -7.77
CA VAL A 333 3.83 -0.25 -6.66
C VAL A 333 5.25 -0.09 -7.12
N LEU A 334 5.73 1.15 -7.03
CA LEU A 334 7.08 1.54 -7.41
C LEU A 334 7.93 1.80 -6.16
N LEU A 335 9.24 1.59 -6.28
CA LEU A 335 10.18 2.21 -5.36
C LEU A 335 10.32 3.69 -5.71
N TYR A 336 10.29 4.54 -4.69
CA TYR A 336 10.48 5.98 -4.84
C TYR A 336 11.83 6.31 -5.49
N ASP A 337 11.84 7.35 -6.32
CA ASP A 337 13.02 7.88 -6.99
C ASP A 337 13.03 9.41 -6.87
N GLU A 338 14.12 9.94 -6.33
CA GLU A 338 14.29 11.39 -6.13
C GLU A 338 14.30 12.15 -7.45
N ASP A 339 14.85 11.54 -8.52
CA ASP A 339 14.92 12.13 -9.86
C ASP A 339 13.54 12.18 -10.55
N SER A 340 12.55 11.46 -10.00
CA SER A 340 11.21 11.34 -10.56
C SER A 340 10.15 11.51 -9.47
N ALA A 341 10.32 12.46 -8.55
CA ALA A 341 9.51 12.59 -7.32
C ALA A 341 7.97 12.53 -7.44
N ALA A 342 7.40 12.75 -8.63
CA ALA A 342 5.99 12.57 -8.93
C ALA A 342 5.55 11.09 -9.08
N PHE A 343 6.49 10.17 -9.24
CA PHE A 343 6.31 8.75 -9.52
C PHE A 343 7.29 7.92 -8.71
#